data_AF-A0A2P7Q1S4-F1
#
_entry.id   AF-A0A2P7Q1S4-F1
#
_cell.length_a   1.000
_cell.length_b   1.000
_cell.length_c   1.000
_cell.angle_alpha   90.00
_cell.angle_beta   90.00
_cell.angle_gamma   90.00
#
_symmetry.space_group_name_H-M   'P 1'
#
loop_
_entity.id
_entity.type
_entity.pdbx_description
1 polymer ?
#
loop_
_entity_poly.entity_id
_entity_poly.type
_entity_poly.pdbx_seq_one_letter_code
_entity_poly.pdbx_strand_id
1 'polypeptide(L)'
;MSLAGRIILILLSLFAIYCMVGKNGRGVRNYIIRHTVAVYVMILGLLSILKSSLGLIQGFYFGIAALAISILTLFVFKKDYKKCQILNILGIIIGTIATHFAYIR
;
A
#
# COMPACT_ATOMS: atom_id res chain seq x y z
N MET A 1 9.09 -15.74 -1.17
CA MET A 1 9.11 -14.89 0.03
C MET A 1 9.11 -15.82 1.23
N SER A 2 9.97 -15.60 2.24
CA SER A 2 9.98 -16.45 3.44
C SER A 2 8.65 -16.37 4.20
N LEU A 3 8.33 -17.39 4.98
CA LEU A 3 7.13 -17.44 5.82
C LEU A 3 7.07 -16.23 6.77
N ALA A 4 8.19 -15.95 7.46
CA ALA A 4 8.30 -14.79 8.36
C ALA A 4 8.04 -13.47 7.63
N GLY A 5 8.60 -13.30 6.42
CA GLY A 5 8.36 -12.11 5.61
C GLY A 5 6.88 -11.94 5.25
N ARG A 6 6.20 -13.02 4.86
CA ARG A 6 4.75 -12.99 4.57
C ARG A 6 3.94 -12.57 5.78
N ILE A 7 4.25 -13.11 6.97
CA ILE A 7 3.56 -12.77 8.22
C ILE A 7 3.73 -11.28 8.54
N ILE A 8 4.96 -10.76 8.45
CA ILE A 8 5.26 -9.34 8.70
C ILE A 8 4.50 -8.44 7.73
N LEU A 9 4.49 -8.78 6.43
CA LEU A 9 3.79 -8.03 5.40
C LEU A 9 2.28 -7.98 5.66
N ILE A 10 1.67 -9.09 6.06
CA ILE A 10 0.23 -9.16 6.39
C ILE A 10 -0.06 -8.30 7.64
N LEU A 11 0.73 -8.45 8.71
CA LEU A 11 0.56 -7.69 9.95
C LEU A 11 0.66 -6.18 9.73
N LEU A 12 1.68 -5.72 8.99
CA LEU A 12 1.87 -4.30 8.68
C LEU A 12 0.72 -3.75 7.82
N SER A 13 0.24 -4.53 6.86
CA SER A 13 -0.85 -4.12 5.98
C SER A 13 -2.18 -4.03 6.73
N LEU A 14 -2.48 -4.99 7.59
CA LEU A 14 -3.65 -4.94 8.47
C LEU A 14 -3.57 -3.78 9.46
N PHE A 15 -2.39 -3.53 10.03
CA PHE A 15 -2.16 -2.40 10.92
C PHE A 15 -2.40 -1.05 10.22
N ALA A 16 -1.89 -0.89 8.98
CA ALA A 16 -2.12 0.31 8.18
C ALA A 16 -3.61 0.54 7.90
N ILE A 17 -4.37 -0.52 7.57
CA ILE A 17 -5.83 -0.45 7.39
C ILE A 17 -6.52 -0.06 8.72
N TYR A 18 -6.12 -0.68 9.83
CA TYR A 18 -6.67 -0.37 11.15
C TYR A 18 -6.48 1.11 11.52
N CYS A 19 -5.28 1.65 11.30
CA CYS A 19 -5.00 3.07 11.54
C CYS A 19 -5.87 3.99 10.67
N MET A 20 -6.09 3.63 9.41
CA MET A 20 -6.94 4.38 8.49
C MET A 20 -8.41 4.40 8.92
N VAL A 21 -8.95 3.25 9.32
CA VAL A 21 -10.34 3.15 9.80
C VAL A 21 -10.48 3.91 11.13
N GLY A 22 -9.54 3.71 12.06
CA GLY A 22 -9.49 4.38 13.36
C GLY A 22 -10.71 4.12 14.25
N LYS A 23 -10.66 4.53 15.52
CA LYS A 23 -11.86 4.54 16.38
C LYS A 23 -12.88 5.54 15.81
N ASN A 24 -14.10 5.07 15.53
CA ASN A 24 -15.24 5.85 15.02
C ASN A 24 -14.99 6.58 13.68
N GLY A 25 -14.16 6.05 12.78
CA GLY A 25 -13.95 6.64 11.44
C GLY A 25 -13.11 7.92 11.44
N ARG A 26 -12.50 8.30 12.58
CA ARG A 26 -11.71 9.54 12.71
C ARG A 26 -10.32 9.44 12.09
N GLY A 27 -9.78 8.23 11.90
CA GLY A 27 -8.47 8.01 11.29
C GLY A 27 -8.35 8.64 9.90
N VAL A 28 -9.44 8.56 9.13
CA VAL A 28 -9.60 9.14 7.80
C VAL A 28 -9.45 10.66 7.79
N ARG A 29 -9.84 11.36 8.86
CA ARG A 29 -9.71 12.83 8.92
C ARG A 29 -8.31 13.27 9.34
N ASN A 30 -7.53 12.38 9.95
CA ASN A 30 -6.17 12.68 10.37
C ASN A 30 -5.22 12.69 9.16
N TYR A 31 -4.71 13.89 8.86
CA TYR A 31 -3.76 14.11 7.77
C TYR A 31 -2.51 13.24 7.89
N ILE A 32 -1.94 13.13 9.10
CA ILE A 32 -0.70 12.39 9.34
C ILE A 32 -0.92 10.91 9.00
N ILE A 33 -1.99 10.30 9.50
CA ILE A 33 -2.29 8.89 9.25
C ILE A 33 -2.46 8.61 7.75
N ARG A 34 -3.24 9.45 7.04
CA ARG A 34 -3.47 9.26 5.60
C ARG A 34 -2.18 9.33 4.79
N HIS A 35 -1.32 10.31 5.08
CA HIS A 35 -0.06 10.50 4.37
C HIS A 35 0.92 9.36 4.68
N THR A 36 1.04 8.96 5.95
CA THR A 36 1.87 7.82 6.34
C THR A 36 1.46 6.54 5.62
N VAL A 37 0.15 6.28 5.51
CA VAL A 37 -0.37 5.11 4.80
C VAL A 37 -0.09 5.19 3.29
N ALA A 38 -0.28 6.36 2.67
CA ALA A 38 0.01 6.53 1.26
C ALA A 38 1.52 6.35 0.97
N VAL A 39 2.40 6.83 1.85
CA VAL A 39 3.85 6.58 1.78
C VAL A 39 4.16 5.09 1.96
N TYR A 40 3.49 4.40 2.87
CA TYR A 40 3.64 2.94 3.01
C TYR A 40 3.27 2.20 1.71
N VAL A 41 2.15 2.57 1.07
CA VAL A 41 1.77 2.04 -0.26
C VAL A 41 2.84 2.35 -1.31
N MET A 42 3.43 3.55 -1.28
CA MET A 42 4.53 3.94 -2.18
C MET A 42 5.73 3.00 -2.02
N ILE A 43 6.11 2.72 -0.77
CA ILE A 43 7.24 1.85 -0.43
C ILE A 43 6.97 0.43 -0.91
N LEU A 44 5.76 -0.11 -0.70
CA LEU A 44 5.37 -1.42 -1.23
C LEU A 44 5.46 -1.47 -2.75
N GLY A 45 4.95 -0.44 -3.44
CA GLY A 45 5.05 -0.32 -4.90
C GLY A 45 6.49 -0.33 -5.38
N LEU A 46 7.36 0.50 -4.79
CA LEU A 46 8.79 0.57 -5.11
C LEU A 46 9.51 -0.76 -4.84
N LEU A 47 9.28 -1.38 -3.68
CA LEU A 47 9.87 -2.68 -3.33
C LEU A 47 9.48 -3.76 -4.33
N SER A 48 8.22 -3.78 -4.75
CA SER A 48 7.73 -4.73 -5.73
C SER A 48 8.39 -4.52 -7.10
N ILE A 49 8.46 -3.27 -7.59
CA ILE A 49 9.11 -2.94 -8.86
C ILE A 49 10.60 -3.34 -8.86
N LEU A 50 11.33 -2.95 -7.81
CA LEU A 50 12.76 -3.24 -7.69
C LEU A 50 13.03 -4.74 -7.65
N LYS A 51 12.21 -5.50 -6.92
CA LYS A 51 12.42 -6.93 -6.73
C LYS A 51 11.86 -7.80 -7.85
N SER A 52 10.84 -7.36 -8.57
CA SER A 52 10.24 -8.13 -9.66
C SER A 52 11.18 -8.40 -10.84
N SER A 53 12.31 -7.68 -10.94
CA SER A 53 13.42 -8.09 -11.84
C SER A 53 13.92 -9.53 -11.59
N LEU A 54 13.66 -10.08 -10.41
CA LEU A 54 14.07 -11.41 -9.95
C LEU A 54 12.88 -12.34 -9.64
N GLY A 55 11.65 -11.88 -9.85
CA GLY A 55 10.40 -12.58 -9.51
C GLY A 55 9.40 -12.58 -10.67
N LEU A 56 8.11 -12.73 -10.38
CA LEU A 56 7.07 -12.71 -11.41
C LEU A 56 6.84 -11.29 -11.95
N ILE A 57 6.69 -11.18 -13.29
CA ILE A 57 6.45 -9.91 -13.97
C ILE A 57 5.14 -9.24 -13.55
N GLN A 58 4.16 -10.03 -13.08
CA GLN A 58 2.92 -9.52 -12.51
C GLN A 58 3.16 -8.61 -11.30
N GLY A 59 4.19 -8.90 -10.48
CA GLY A 59 4.57 -8.03 -9.37
C GLY A 59 4.96 -6.63 -9.85
N PHE A 60 5.67 -6.52 -10.97
CA PHE A 60 6.08 -5.24 -11.54
C PHE A 60 4.87 -4.37 -11.93
N TYR A 61 3.90 -4.95 -12.65
CA TYR A 61 2.70 -4.22 -13.08
C TYR A 61 1.83 -3.79 -11.89
N PHE A 62 1.62 -4.68 -10.92
CA PHE A 62 0.88 -4.32 -9.71
C PHE A 62 1.65 -3.30 -8.85
N GLY A 63 2.98 -3.36 -8.85
CA GLY A 63 3.85 -2.40 -8.17
C GLY A 63 3.71 -0.99 -8.75
N ILE A 64 3.69 -0.85 -10.08
CA ILE A 64 3.41 0.42 -10.77
C ILE A 64 2.02 0.94 -10.40
N ALA A 65 1.00 0.07 -10.41
CA ALA A 65 -0.36 0.45 -10.05
C ALA A 65 -0.44 0.97 -8.59
N ALA A 66 0.20 0.28 -7.64
CA ALA A 66 0.28 0.72 -6.25
C ALA A 66 0.98 2.09 -6.11
N LEU A 67 2.06 2.30 -6.87
CA LEU A 67 2.78 3.58 -6.91
C LEU A 67 1.91 4.72 -7.46
N ALA A 68 1.19 4.48 -8.56
CA ALA A 68 0.26 5.44 -9.14
C ALA A 68 -0.85 5.81 -8.15
N ILE A 69 -1.42 4.82 -7.46
CA ILE A 69 -2.43 5.03 -6.41
C ILE A 69 -1.86 5.88 -5.28
N SER A 70 -0.65 5.59 -4.81
CA SER A 70 0.00 6.39 -3.76
C SER A 70 0.16 7.85 -4.18
N ILE A 71 0.65 8.12 -5.40
CA ILE A 71 0.80 9.48 -5.95
C ILE A 71 -0.56 10.19 -6.04
N LEU A 72 -1.58 9.53 -6.58
CA LEU A 72 -2.96 10.06 -6.63
C LEU A 72 -3.44 10.44 -5.23
N THR A 73 -3.13 9.63 -4.23
CA THR A 73 -3.58 9.84 -2.85
C THR A 73 -2.83 11.00 -2.17
N LEU A 74 -1.52 11.12 -2.41
CA LEU A 74 -0.66 12.15 -1.82
C LEU A 74 -0.87 13.54 -2.44
N PHE A 75 -1.03 13.61 -3.77
CA PHE A 75 -0.98 14.87 -4.51
C PHE A 75 -2.34 15.31 -5.04
N VAL A 76 -3.12 14.40 -5.61
CA VAL A 76 -4.36 14.74 -6.34
C VAL A 76 -5.55 14.82 -5.37
N PHE A 77 -5.79 13.76 -4.60
CA PHE A 77 -6.97 13.63 -3.76
C PHE A 77 -6.78 14.10 -2.31
N LYS A 78 -5.67 14.76 -1.97
CA LYS A 78 -5.27 15.11 -0.59
C LYS A 78 -6.35 15.80 0.27
N LYS A 79 -7.31 16.48 -0.36
CA LYS A 79 -8.44 17.19 0.29
C LYS A 79 -9.72 16.34 0.38
N ASP A 80 -9.85 15.29 -0.42
CA ASP A 80 -11.02 14.41 -0.50
C ASP A 80 -10.84 13.18 0.41
N TYR A 81 -11.19 13.34 1.69
CA TYR A 81 -10.91 12.33 2.72
C TYR A 81 -11.45 10.93 2.41
N LYS A 82 -12.69 10.83 1.92
CA LYS A 82 -13.32 9.55 1.56
C LYS A 82 -12.62 8.87 0.37
N LYS A 83 -12.29 9.64 -0.67
CA LYS A 83 -11.59 9.10 -1.85
C LYS A 83 -10.17 8.67 -1.49
N CYS A 84 -9.44 9.47 -0.71
CA CYS A 84 -8.14 9.08 -0.18
C CYS A 84 -8.20 7.80 0.63
N GLN A 85 -9.25 7.62 1.44
CA GLN A 85 -9.40 6.40 2.22
C GLN A 85 -9.53 5.16 1.33
N ILE A 86 -10.41 5.21 0.34
CA ILE A 86 -10.65 4.12 -0.59
C ILE A 86 -9.38 3.82 -1.39
N LEU A 87 -8.71 4.85 -1.93
CA LEU A 87 -7.47 4.70 -2.68
C LEU A 87 -6.35 4.10 -1.83
N ASN A 88 -6.17 4.55 -0.59
CA ASN A 88 -5.17 3.96 0.30
C ASN A 88 -5.47 2.48 0.61
N ILE A 89 -6.73 2.11 0.86
CA ILE A 89 -7.10 0.71 1.12
C ILE A 89 -6.81 -0.15 -0.12
N LEU A 90 -7.25 0.30 -1.29
CA LEU A 90 -6.96 -0.40 -2.56
C LEU A 90 -5.44 -0.49 -2.80
N GLY A 91 -4.72 0.59 -2.55
CA GLY A 91 -3.26 0.66 -2.67
C GLY A 91 -2.55 -0.31 -1.74
N ILE A 92 -3.01 -0.47 -0.50
CA ILE A 92 -2.47 -1.48 0.43
C ILE A 92 -2.70 -2.88 -0.13
N ILE A 93 -3.92 -3.20 -0.57
CA ILE A 93 -4.25 -4.54 -1.08
C ILE A 93 -3.38 -4.85 -2.31
N ILE A 94 -3.36 -3.96 -3.30
CA ILE A 94 -2.59 -4.13 -4.53
C ILE A 94 -1.09 -4.18 -4.22
N GLY A 95 -0.57 -3.27 -3.39
CA GLY A 95 0.84 -3.23 -3.02
C GLY A 95 1.30 -4.47 -2.25
N THR A 96 0.44 -5.02 -1.40
CA THR A 96 0.70 -6.27 -0.67
C THR A 96 0.82 -7.45 -1.63
N ILE A 97 -0.13 -7.59 -2.55
CA ILE A 97 -0.13 -8.63 -3.59
C ILE A 97 1.09 -8.47 -4.51
N ALA A 98 1.38 -7.24 -4.93
CA ALA A 98 2.53 -6.91 -5.76
C ALA A 98 3.84 -7.31 -5.09
N THR A 99 4.01 -6.95 -3.82
CA THR A 99 5.20 -7.28 -3.03
C THR A 99 5.31 -8.79 -2.82
N HIS A 100 4.19 -9.48 -2.59
CA HIS A 100 4.19 -10.92 -2.47
C HIS A 100 4.70 -11.61 -3.73
N PHE A 101 4.16 -11.26 -4.91
CA PHE A 101 4.57 -11.83 -6.19
C PHE A 101 5.99 -11.46 -6.59
N ALA A 102 6.44 -10.24 -6.31
CA ALA A 102 7.81 -9.82 -6.59
C ALA A 102 8.86 -10.62 -5.81
N TYR A 103 8.47 -11.21 -4.67
CA TYR A 103 9.35 -12.02 -3.84
C TYR A 103 9.07 -13.53 -3.95
N ILE A 104 8.05 -13.96 -4.68
CA ILE A 104 7.89 -15.37 -5.06
C ILE A 104 8.91 -15.67 -6.14
N ARG A 105 9.66 -16.74 -5.91
CA ARG A 105 10.66 -17.30 -6.81
C ARG A 105 10.23 -18.71 -7.13
#